data_AF-A0A4Y6PPG0-F1
#
_entry.id   AF-A0A4Y6PPG0-F1
#
_cell.length_a   1.000
_cell.length_b   1.000
_cell.length_c   1.000
_cell.angle_alpha   90.00
_cell.angle_beta   90.00
_cell.angle_gamma   90.00
#
_symmetry.space_group_name_H-M   'P 1'
#
loop_
_entity.id
_entity.type
_entity.pdbx_description
1 polymer ?
#
loop_
_entity_poly.entity_id
_entity_poly.type
_entity_poly.pdbx_seq_one_letter_code
_entity_poly.pdbx_strand_id
1 'polypeptide(L)'
;MSRESKFWWLVLGLVLVIGLSQTGCASSEAEPECVDDFGCAFGERCNTELGVCEEEIRNSNNDNNSNTPDTGVTEDTGGGEDSGGEDTGVPEDTGVPEDTSGGQDTDPLSCVPACGTGEVCQNGTCVPDGSGGGSCTQKGESCDPNVVDQGSFWCAGDGNGGGECLPKCSEAFSANGCAVGEYCWDIGSDTQSAPACVASQCQTDSECSSGSCLNFDNSFGICLSSGSTLEGQSCDPNVANTCAPGLICRQEPAGSGQGVCRTMCDPWTTTSGCPSGQLCDLYTTREGVCDPEVDMTGTQPFQQCSTSGAMCDNGVLCLQFSTANYCVAYCRAGMGDCMGMGDASTTVGCNNYVVAGERAWGLCLPNCTSNADCGTGSTCTGGFCRSTCTAGNEVQDCCNGNATNCNWTCVNGLCE
;
A
#
# COMPACT_ATOMS: atom_id res chain seq x y z
N MET A 1 -50.01 -14.71 56.99
CA MET A 1 -49.13 -14.28 58.10
C MET A 1 -47.95 -13.56 57.44
N SER A 2 -48.03 -12.25 57.19
CA SER A 2 -48.03 -11.10 58.12
C SER A 2 -46.65 -10.82 58.73
N ARG A 3 -45.96 -9.81 58.19
CA ARG A 3 -45.25 -8.68 58.85
C ARG A 3 -44.24 -8.12 57.84
N GLU A 4 -44.46 -6.99 57.15
CA GLU A 4 -44.64 -5.59 57.58
C GLU A 4 -43.60 -5.04 58.57
N SER A 5 -42.86 -4.01 58.13
CA SER A 5 -42.55 -2.70 58.78
C SER A 5 -41.37 -2.08 58.01
N LYS A 6 -41.43 -1.06 57.13
CA LYS A 6 -41.96 0.32 57.17
C LYS A 6 -41.48 1.17 58.36
N PHE A 7 -40.95 2.37 58.02
CA PHE A 7 -40.81 3.66 58.73
C PHE A 7 -39.36 4.17 58.83
N TRP A 8 -38.96 5.43 58.57
CA TRP A 8 -39.57 6.72 58.14
C TRP A 8 -38.38 7.68 57.80
N TRP A 9 -38.33 8.36 56.64
CA TRP A 9 -38.66 9.78 56.32
C TRP A 9 -37.69 10.93 56.70
N LEU A 10 -37.61 11.91 55.74
CA LEU A 10 -37.53 13.39 55.88
C LEU A 10 -36.16 14.05 56.21
N VAL A 11 -35.69 15.17 55.62
CA VAL A 11 -36.27 16.42 55.02
C VAL A 11 -35.20 17.01 54.04
N LEU A 12 -35.51 17.43 52.79
CA LEU A 12 -35.70 18.84 52.35
C LEU A 12 -34.68 19.84 52.96
N GLY A 13 -34.02 20.77 52.29
CA GLY A 13 -34.02 21.32 50.94
C GLY A 13 -33.34 22.71 51.03
N LEU A 14 -32.67 23.19 49.98
CA LEU A 14 -32.48 24.63 49.81
C LEU A 14 -32.21 24.99 48.34
N VAL A 15 -33.18 25.71 47.79
CA VAL A 15 -33.10 26.48 46.55
C VAL A 15 -32.20 27.69 46.81
N LEU A 16 -31.17 27.88 45.98
CA LEU A 16 -30.47 29.16 45.85
C LEU A 16 -30.41 29.55 44.37
N VAL A 17 -31.37 30.40 43.99
CA VAL A 17 -31.33 31.18 42.76
C VAL A 17 -30.43 32.38 43.03
N ILE A 18 -29.26 32.43 42.39
CA ILE A 18 -28.49 33.66 42.23
C ILE A 18 -28.27 33.85 40.73
N GLY A 19 -29.01 34.81 40.18
CA GLY A 19 -28.68 35.42 38.91
C GLY A 19 -27.47 36.32 39.08
N LEU A 20 -26.43 36.06 38.30
CA LEU A 20 -25.36 36.99 37.98
C LEU A 20 -25.15 36.93 36.47
N SER A 21 -25.74 37.91 35.80
CA SER A 21 -25.42 38.30 34.44
C SER A 21 -23.95 38.74 34.39
N GLN A 22 -23.09 37.89 33.81
CA GLN A 22 -21.83 38.34 33.24
C GLN A 22 -21.98 38.34 31.74
N THR A 23 -22.12 39.55 31.18
CA THR A 23 -21.81 39.86 29.78
C THR A 23 -20.32 39.62 29.58
N GLY A 24 -19.96 38.39 29.21
CA GLY A 24 -18.66 38.08 28.60
C GLY A 24 -18.79 38.28 27.10
N CYS A 25 -18.00 39.19 26.55
CA CYS A 25 -17.75 39.24 25.12
C CYS A 25 -17.04 37.94 24.71
N ALA A 26 -17.80 36.97 24.21
CA ALA A 26 -17.22 35.90 23.42
C ALA A 26 -16.89 36.50 22.04
N SER A 27 -15.65 36.92 21.83
CA SER A 27 -15.12 36.84 20.47
C SER A 27 -14.99 35.35 20.19
N SER A 28 -15.95 34.80 19.47
CA SER A 28 -15.77 33.52 18.80
C SER A 28 -14.73 33.74 17.70
N GLU A 29 -13.46 33.77 18.11
CA GLU A 29 -12.39 33.42 17.20
C GLU A 29 -12.65 31.95 16.88
N ALA A 30 -13.18 31.70 15.68
CA ALA A 30 -13.37 30.34 15.21
C ALA A 30 -11.99 29.67 15.27
N GLU A 31 -11.89 28.57 16.02
CA GLU A 31 -10.68 27.78 16.00
C GLU A 31 -10.42 27.35 14.55
N PRO A 32 -9.18 27.48 14.06
CA PRO A 32 -8.85 27.11 12.69
C PRO A 32 -9.15 25.62 12.48
N GLU A 33 -9.80 25.30 11.36
CA GLU A 33 -10.12 23.95 10.92
C GLU A 33 -8.84 23.10 10.71
N CYS A 34 -7.73 23.75 10.33
CA CYS A 34 -6.43 23.11 10.18
C CYS A 34 -5.29 24.05 10.61
N VAL A 35 -4.19 23.46 11.09
CA VAL A 35 -2.91 24.16 11.37
C VAL A 35 -1.76 23.67 10.50
N ASP A 36 -1.98 22.55 9.80
CA ASP A 36 -1.10 21.95 8.80
C ASP A 36 -1.95 21.05 7.88
N ASP A 37 -1.33 20.54 6.81
CA ASP A 37 -1.99 19.73 5.78
C ASP A 37 -2.56 18.39 6.33
N PHE A 38 -2.13 17.93 7.51
CA PHE A 38 -2.61 16.68 8.09
C PHE A 38 -4.02 16.80 8.69
N GLY A 39 -4.46 18.02 9.00
CA GLY A 39 -5.83 18.29 9.46
C GLY A 39 -6.88 18.24 8.34
N CYS A 40 -6.45 18.15 7.08
CA CYS A 40 -7.33 18.24 5.91
C CYS A 40 -7.67 16.88 5.30
N ALA A 41 -8.79 16.82 4.58
CA ALA A 41 -9.16 15.63 3.84
C ALA A 41 -8.18 15.39 2.67
N PHE A 42 -8.08 14.15 2.21
CA PHE A 42 -7.18 13.80 1.10
C PHE A 42 -7.57 14.56 -0.18
N GLY A 43 -6.61 15.28 -0.77
CA GLY A 43 -6.83 16.17 -1.93
C GLY A 43 -7.05 17.65 -1.57
N GLU A 44 -7.08 17.97 -0.28
CA GLU A 44 -7.07 19.33 0.23
C GLU A 44 -5.69 19.67 0.82
N ARG A 45 -5.40 20.96 0.91
CA ARG A 45 -4.22 21.49 1.62
C ARG A 45 -4.68 22.52 2.64
N CYS A 46 -3.96 22.62 3.76
CA CYS A 46 -4.29 23.58 4.78
C CYS A 46 -3.81 24.98 4.36
N ASN A 47 -4.76 25.90 4.18
CA ASN A 47 -4.42 27.31 4.11
C ASN A 47 -4.12 27.81 5.53
N THR A 48 -2.86 27.69 5.95
CA THR A 48 -2.43 28.05 7.32
C THR A 48 -2.65 29.52 7.69
N GLU A 49 -2.82 30.41 6.70
CA GLU A 49 -3.20 31.81 6.97
C GLU A 49 -4.68 31.96 7.33
N LEU A 50 -5.56 31.14 6.73
CA LEU A 50 -7.00 31.19 6.96
C LEU A 50 -7.48 30.15 7.98
N GLY A 51 -6.67 29.12 8.24
CA GLY A 51 -7.03 27.97 9.06
C GLY A 51 -8.19 27.17 8.48
N VAL A 52 -8.20 26.95 7.15
CA VAL A 52 -9.28 26.25 6.43
C VAL A 52 -8.64 25.30 5.41
N CYS A 53 -9.24 24.13 5.21
CA CYS A 53 -8.81 23.19 4.17
C CYS A 53 -9.35 23.64 2.81
N GLU A 54 -8.48 23.76 1.82
CA GLU A 54 -8.83 24.16 0.46
C GLU A 54 -8.52 23.00 -0.49
N GLU A 55 -9.48 22.63 -1.34
CA GLU A 55 -9.23 21.71 -2.46
C GLU A 55 -8.09 22.26 -3.32
N GLU A 56 -7.13 21.40 -3.66
CA GLU A 56 -6.05 21.78 -4.55
C GLU A 56 -6.62 22.01 -5.96
N ILE A 57 -7.01 23.26 -6.27
CA ILE A 57 -7.36 23.66 -7.63
C ILE A 57 -6.08 23.56 -8.46
N ARG A 58 -5.88 22.41 -9.11
CA ARG A 58 -4.92 22.24 -10.19
C ARG A 58 -5.32 23.16 -11.32
N ASN A 59 -4.87 24.41 -11.26
CA ASN A 59 -4.88 25.31 -12.39
C ASN A 59 -3.79 24.82 -13.35
N SER A 60 -4.10 23.75 -14.10
CA SER A 60 -3.32 23.28 -15.23
C SER A 60 -3.41 24.30 -16.35
N ASN A 61 -2.72 25.43 -16.20
CA ASN A 61 -2.46 26.42 -17.25
C ASN A 61 -1.44 27.46 -16.74
N ASN A 62 -0.15 27.11 -16.62
CA ASN A 62 0.94 28.05 -16.91
C ASN A 62 2.34 27.42 -16.98
N ASP A 63 2.56 26.46 -17.88
CA ASP A 63 3.90 26.22 -18.41
C ASP A 63 4.08 27.07 -19.66
N ASN A 64 4.55 28.30 -19.48
CA ASN A 64 5.34 28.97 -20.50
C ASN A 64 6.14 30.12 -19.90
N ASN A 65 7.45 30.04 -20.14
CA ASN A 65 8.42 31.14 -20.20
C ASN A 65 9.31 31.38 -18.96
N SER A 66 10.51 30.79 -18.96
CA SER A 66 11.72 31.54 -18.58
C SER A 66 13.02 30.92 -19.11
N ASN A 67 13.52 31.55 -20.18
CA ASN A 67 14.89 31.66 -20.68
C ASN A 67 16.05 31.08 -19.84
N THR A 68 16.85 30.23 -20.48
CA THR A 68 18.27 29.98 -20.19
C THR A 68 19.16 30.99 -20.95
N PRO A 69 20.24 31.51 -20.34
CA PRO A 69 21.36 32.07 -21.07
C PRO A 69 22.50 31.07 -21.22
N ASP A 70 22.86 30.90 -22.48
CA ASP A 70 24.10 30.39 -23.04
C ASP A 70 25.35 31.06 -22.45
N THR A 71 26.36 30.25 -22.08
CA THR A 71 27.77 30.60 -22.24
C THR A 71 28.59 29.34 -22.52
N GLY A 72 28.99 29.16 -23.76
CA GLY A 72 30.05 28.23 -24.14
C GLY A 72 31.46 28.69 -23.71
N VAL A 73 32.36 27.73 -23.56
CA VAL A 73 33.82 27.89 -23.78
C VAL A 73 34.36 26.54 -24.28
N THR A 74 35.03 26.63 -25.43
CA THR A 74 35.87 25.62 -26.09
C THR A 74 37.16 25.34 -25.32
N GLU A 75 37.69 24.12 -25.36
CA GLU A 75 39.10 23.91 -25.65
C GLU A 75 39.40 22.49 -26.17
N ASP A 76 40.34 22.48 -27.09
CA ASP A 76 40.78 21.47 -28.04
C ASP A 76 42.14 20.93 -27.59
N THR A 77 42.44 19.67 -27.93
CA THR A 77 43.73 18.93 -27.98
C THR A 77 43.46 17.46 -27.61
N GLY A 78 43.85 16.42 -28.35
CA GLY A 78 44.73 16.25 -29.50
C GLY A 78 45.49 14.91 -29.36
N GLY A 79 45.68 14.18 -30.48
CA GLY A 79 46.61 13.03 -30.65
C GLY A 79 45.97 11.64 -30.44
N GLY A 80 45.90 10.75 -31.44
CA GLY A 80 47.00 9.99 -32.07
C GLY A 80 47.07 8.61 -31.38
N GLU A 81 47.19 7.43 -31.98
CA GLU A 81 47.87 7.00 -33.20
C GLU A 81 47.32 5.63 -33.68
N ASP A 82 47.33 5.48 -35.00
CA ASP A 82 47.65 4.35 -35.89
C ASP A 82 48.00 2.93 -35.35
N SER A 83 47.57 1.92 -36.13
CA SER A 83 48.15 0.59 -36.44
C SER A 83 46.99 -0.38 -36.76
N GLY A 84 46.76 -0.94 -37.95
CA GLY A 84 47.71 -1.55 -38.89
C GLY A 84 47.59 -3.08 -38.79
N GLY A 85 46.98 -3.74 -39.78
CA GLY A 85 46.83 -5.20 -39.82
C GLY A 85 46.24 -5.72 -41.13
N GLU A 86 47.13 -6.08 -42.07
CA GLU A 86 46.88 -6.69 -43.38
C GLU A 86 46.62 -8.22 -43.30
N ASP A 87 45.81 -8.73 -44.26
CA ASP A 87 45.97 -9.94 -45.11
C ASP A 87 46.21 -11.32 -44.43
N THR A 88 45.67 -12.49 -44.80
CA THR A 88 45.43 -13.16 -46.10
C THR A 88 44.56 -14.41 -45.86
N GLY A 89 43.78 -14.88 -46.84
CA GLY A 89 43.44 -16.32 -46.91
C GLY A 89 42.21 -16.73 -47.72
N VAL A 90 42.38 -16.90 -49.04
CA VAL A 90 41.51 -17.69 -49.93
C VAL A 90 42.06 -19.13 -49.99
N PRO A 91 41.23 -20.18 -50.17
CA PRO A 91 41.19 -20.84 -51.48
C PRO A 91 39.78 -21.15 -52.00
N GLU A 92 39.68 -21.12 -53.33
CA GLU A 92 38.62 -21.62 -54.20
C GLU A 92 38.32 -23.13 -53.96
N ASP A 93 37.09 -23.61 -54.26
CA ASP A 93 36.86 -24.53 -55.39
C ASP A 93 35.36 -24.93 -55.58
N THR A 94 34.99 -25.14 -56.86
CA THR A 94 33.86 -25.87 -57.50
C THR A 94 32.44 -25.84 -56.88
N GLY A 95 31.34 -25.52 -57.57
CA GLY A 95 30.93 -25.78 -58.95
C GLY A 95 29.81 -26.83 -58.99
N VAL A 96 28.59 -26.45 -59.42
CA VAL A 96 27.59 -27.20 -60.26
C VAL A 96 26.22 -26.47 -60.18
N PRO A 97 25.52 -26.26 -61.32
CA PRO A 97 24.18 -25.67 -61.35
C PRO A 97 23.10 -26.75 -61.54
N GLU A 98 22.01 -26.68 -60.78
CA GLU A 98 20.74 -27.29 -61.18
C GLU A 98 19.58 -26.33 -60.92
N ASP A 99 18.97 -25.92 -62.03
CA ASP A 99 17.68 -25.28 -62.14
C ASP A 99 16.59 -26.32 -61.89
N THR A 100 15.72 -26.09 -60.91
CA THR A 100 14.36 -26.63 -60.92
C THR A 100 13.41 -25.65 -60.25
N SER A 101 12.80 -24.84 -61.11
CA SER A 101 11.47 -24.25 -60.94
C SER A 101 10.45 -25.16 -60.22
N GLY A 102 9.63 -24.56 -59.36
CA GLY A 102 8.24 -25.00 -59.14
C GLY A 102 7.79 -25.15 -57.70
N GLY A 103 7.07 -24.15 -57.19
CA GLY A 103 6.22 -24.26 -56.00
C GLY A 103 6.77 -23.55 -54.77
N GLN A 104 6.73 -22.21 -54.76
CA GLN A 104 6.82 -21.46 -53.51
C GLN A 104 5.56 -21.78 -52.69
N ASP A 105 5.66 -22.79 -51.82
CA ASP A 105 5.06 -22.70 -50.50
C ASP A 105 5.75 -21.51 -49.83
N THR A 106 5.18 -20.32 -49.98
CA THR A 106 5.55 -19.19 -49.17
C THR A 106 5.12 -19.53 -47.75
N ASP A 107 6.04 -20.05 -46.95
CA ASP A 107 5.90 -20.04 -45.51
C ASP A 107 5.48 -18.61 -45.12
N PRO A 108 4.26 -18.40 -44.59
CA PRO A 108 3.75 -17.06 -44.27
C PRO A 108 4.60 -16.34 -43.22
N LEU A 109 5.57 -17.03 -42.62
CA LEU A 109 6.56 -16.50 -41.68
C LEU A 109 7.92 -16.19 -42.32
N SER A 110 8.10 -16.40 -43.63
CA SER A 110 9.35 -16.14 -44.34
C SER A 110 9.32 -14.78 -45.06
N CYS A 111 10.19 -13.86 -44.64
CA CYS A 111 10.41 -12.59 -45.32
C CYS A 111 11.61 -12.72 -46.26
N VAL A 112 11.48 -12.22 -47.49
CA VAL A 112 12.56 -12.18 -48.49
C VAL A 112 12.71 -10.75 -49.01
N PRO A 113 13.83 -10.05 -48.73
CA PRO A 113 15.00 -10.52 -47.96
C PRO A 113 14.67 -10.79 -46.49
N ALA A 114 15.51 -11.60 -45.82
CA ALA A 114 15.41 -11.82 -44.39
C ALA A 114 15.47 -10.50 -43.64
N CYS A 115 14.69 -10.39 -42.56
CA CYS A 115 14.60 -9.18 -41.76
C CYS A 115 15.95 -8.81 -41.15
N GLY A 116 16.19 -7.50 -40.99
CA GLY A 116 17.43 -6.98 -40.41
C GLY A 116 17.56 -7.36 -38.93
N THR A 117 18.76 -7.19 -38.38
CA THR A 117 18.95 -7.29 -36.92
C THR A 117 18.02 -6.28 -36.25
N GLY A 118 17.14 -6.77 -35.38
CA GLY A 118 16.14 -5.92 -34.76
C GLY A 118 14.84 -5.82 -35.58
N GLU A 119 14.51 -6.80 -36.44
CA GLU A 119 13.22 -6.96 -37.13
C GLU A 119 12.71 -8.43 -37.11
N VAL A 120 11.39 -8.64 -36.95
CA VAL A 120 10.70 -9.94 -37.09
C VAL A 120 9.78 -9.94 -38.31
N CYS A 121 9.59 -11.12 -38.93
CA CYS A 121 8.71 -11.24 -40.09
C CYS A 121 7.25 -11.44 -39.67
N GLN A 122 6.36 -10.52 -40.07
CA GLN A 122 4.91 -10.67 -39.94
C GLN A 122 4.23 -10.47 -41.30
N ASN A 123 3.52 -11.49 -41.79
CA ASN A 123 2.83 -11.48 -43.09
C ASN A 123 3.74 -11.01 -44.25
N GLY A 124 4.97 -11.51 -44.30
CA GLY A 124 5.92 -11.16 -45.37
C GLY A 124 6.46 -9.73 -45.31
N THR A 125 6.22 -8.98 -44.22
CA THR A 125 6.81 -7.66 -43.98
C THR A 125 7.67 -7.71 -42.72
N CYS A 126 8.89 -7.17 -42.80
CA CYS A 126 9.76 -7.02 -41.64
C CYS A 126 9.28 -5.85 -40.79
N VAL A 127 8.96 -6.12 -39.53
CA VAL A 127 8.60 -5.12 -38.52
C VAL A 127 9.68 -5.14 -37.44
N PRO A 128 10.07 -4.02 -36.82
CA PRO A 128 11.14 -4.03 -35.83
C PRO A 128 10.89 -5.08 -34.70
N ASP A 129 11.91 -5.84 -34.31
CA ASP A 129 12.02 -6.82 -33.21
C ASP A 129 11.98 -6.13 -31.83
N GLY A 130 11.93 -4.79 -31.83
CA GLY A 130 11.51 -3.95 -30.71
C GLY A 130 10.05 -3.47 -30.79
N SER A 131 9.30 -3.81 -31.85
CA SER A 131 7.85 -3.56 -31.99
C SER A 131 6.98 -4.67 -31.42
N GLY A 132 7.58 -5.61 -30.68
CA GLY A 132 6.93 -6.14 -29.47
C GLY A 132 6.64 -5.04 -28.44
N GLY A 133 7.01 -3.78 -28.75
CA GLY A 133 6.22 -2.57 -28.58
C GLY A 133 4.89 -2.84 -27.93
N GLY A 134 4.82 -2.48 -26.66
CA GLY A 134 3.55 -2.36 -25.99
C GLY A 134 2.60 -1.59 -26.90
N SER A 135 1.53 -2.24 -27.35
CA SER A 135 0.40 -1.59 -28.01
C SER A 135 -0.18 -0.46 -27.16
N CYS A 136 0.06 -0.53 -25.85
CA CYS A 136 -0.31 0.45 -24.85
C CYS A 136 0.49 1.76 -24.97
N THR A 137 -0.18 2.80 -25.42
CA THR A 137 0.27 4.19 -25.33
C THR A 137 -0.42 4.95 -24.21
N GLN A 138 -1.57 4.48 -23.74
CA GLN A 138 -2.34 5.05 -22.64
C GLN A 138 -3.10 3.98 -21.85
N LYS A 139 -3.49 4.32 -20.62
CA LYS A 139 -4.35 3.48 -19.77
C LYS A 139 -5.69 3.19 -20.47
N GLY A 140 -6.17 1.96 -20.36
CA GLY A 140 -7.47 1.57 -20.94
C GLY A 140 -7.43 1.07 -22.38
N GLU A 141 -6.28 1.15 -23.05
CA GLU A 141 -6.14 0.58 -24.38
C GLU A 141 -6.23 -0.95 -24.34
N SER A 142 -6.78 -1.54 -25.40
CA SER A 142 -6.78 -2.99 -25.57
C SER A 142 -5.38 -3.48 -25.88
N CYS A 143 -4.96 -4.55 -25.22
CA CYS A 143 -3.66 -5.18 -25.43
C CYS A 143 -3.80 -6.71 -25.56
N ASP A 144 -2.75 -7.36 -26.08
CA ASP A 144 -2.67 -8.82 -26.12
C ASP A 144 -2.21 -9.34 -24.73
N PRO A 145 -3.05 -10.08 -24.00
CA PRO A 145 -2.69 -10.60 -22.67
C PRO A 145 -1.53 -11.61 -22.70
N ASN A 146 -1.13 -12.11 -23.87
CA ASN A 146 0.06 -12.94 -24.01
C ASN A 146 1.37 -12.14 -23.92
N VAL A 147 1.29 -10.81 -24.01
CA VAL A 147 2.42 -9.89 -23.86
C VAL A 147 2.15 -9.03 -22.64
N VAL A 148 2.54 -9.52 -21.46
CA VAL A 148 2.26 -8.84 -20.18
C VAL A 148 2.96 -7.48 -20.13
N ASP A 149 4.24 -7.41 -20.50
CA ASP A 149 5.01 -6.17 -20.54
C ASP A 149 4.73 -5.36 -21.81
N GLN A 150 4.12 -4.19 -21.65
CA GLN A 150 3.80 -3.27 -22.73
C GLN A 150 4.59 -1.95 -22.57
N GLY A 151 5.81 -2.00 -22.03
CA GLY A 151 6.68 -0.84 -21.82
C GLY A 151 6.35 -0.09 -20.54
N SER A 152 5.64 1.04 -20.65
CA SER A 152 5.18 1.82 -19.48
C SER A 152 3.89 1.27 -18.85
N PHE A 153 3.34 0.22 -19.44
CA PHE A 153 2.09 -0.41 -19.02
C PHE A 153 2.28 -1.92 -18.84
N TRP A 154 1.43 -2.51 -18.00
CA TRP A 154 1.16 -3.94 -17.99
C TRP A 154 -0.14 -4.22 -18.75
N CYS A 155 -0.24 -5.36 -19.44
CA CYS A 155 -1.48 -5.84 -20.01
C CYS A 155 -2.23 -6.74 -19.01
N ALA A 156 -3.34 -6.24 -18.45
CA ALA A 156 -4.20 -7.00 -17.55
C ALA A 156 -5.25 -7.78 -18.35
N GLY A 157 -5.13 -9.11 -18.40
CA GLY A 157 -6.08 -9.96 -19.14
C GLY A 157 -7.48 -9.98 -18.52
N ASP A 158 -8.51 -9.95 -19.37
CA ASP A 158 -9.93 -9.98 -18.97
C ASP A 158 -10.52 -11.40 -18.86
N GLY A 159 -9.70 -12.43 -19.10
CA GLY A 159 -10.11 -13.84 -19.12
C GLY A 159 -10.83 -14.30 -20.41
N ASN A 160 -11.17 -13.38 -21.32
CA ASN A 160 -11.83 -13.66 -22.60
C ASN A 160 -10.88 -13.55 -23.81
N GLY A 161 -9.57 -13.49 -23.55
CA GLY A 161 -8.54 -13.33 -24.58
C GLY A 161 -8.26 -11.87 -24.97
N GLY A 162 -8.93 -10.90 -24.33
CA GLY A 162 -8.56 -9.49 -24.36
C GLY A 162 -7.75 -9.10 -23.14
N GLY A 163 -7.17 -7.90 -23.17
CA GLY A 163 -6.57 -7.28 -22.00
C GLY A 163 -6.67 -5.76 -22.05
N GLU A 164 -6.47 -5.13 -20.90
CA GLU A 164 -6.45 -3.68 -20.73
C GLU A 164 -5.08 -3.21 -20.24
N CYS A 165 -4.58 -2.13 -20.83
CA CYS A 165 -3.33 -1.49 -20.44
C CYS A 165 -3.48 -0.77 -19.09
N LEU A 166 -2.69 -1.18 -18.09
CA LEU A 166 -2.61 -0.53 -16.77
C LEU A 166 -1.22 0.08 -16.55
N PRO A 167 -1.11 1.33 -16.05
CA PRO A 167 0.19 1.95 -15.77
C PRO A 167 1.00 1.12 -14.77
N LYS A 168 2.30 0.98 -14.99
CA LYS A 168 3.19 0.33 -14.01
C LYS A 168 3.39 1.19 -12.77
N CYS A 169 3.64 0.55 -11.64
CA CYS A 169 4.07 1.18 -10.39
C CYS A 169 5.23 0.40 -9.76
N SER A 170 5.98 1.05 -8.87
CA SER A 170 7.23 0.50 -8.31
C SER A 170 7.03 -0.36 -7.06
N GLU A 171 5.93 -0.17 -6.34
CA GLU A 171 5.69 -0.77 -5.02
C GLU A 171 4.29 -1.38 -4.98
N ALA A 172 4.19 -2.70 -5.10
CA ALA A 172 2.91 -3.39 -4.94
C ALA A 172 2.29 -3.07 -3.57
N PHE A 173 0.96 -2.96 -3.55
CA PHE A 173 0.15 -2.63 -2.39
C PHE A 173 0.47 -1.25 -1.78
N SER A 174 0.59 -0.24 -2.65
CA SER A 174 0.85 1.15 -2.24
C SER A 174 0.12 2.14 -3.12
N ALA A 175 -0.30 3.27 -2.55
CA ALA A 175 -0.78 4.40 -3.35
C ALA A 175 0.36 5.14 -4.06
N ASN A 176 1.62 4.90 -3.66
CA ASN A 176 2.79 5.59 -4.21
C ASN A 176 2.98 5.27 -5.70
N GLY A 177 3.15 6.31 -6.51
CA GLY A 177 3.40 6.17 -7.95
C GLY A 177 2.14 5.97 -8.79
N CYS A 178 0.96 5.93 -8.17
CA CYS A 178 -0.32 5.88 -8.87
C CYS A 178 -1.07 7.23 -8.83
N ALA A 179 -2.04 7.42 -9.73
CA ALA A 179 -2.86 8.62 -9.70
C ALA A 179 -3.78 8.64 -8.48
N VAL A 180 -4.33 9.82 -8.13
CA VAL A 180 -5.31 9.94 -7.04
C VAL A 180 -6.50 9.00 -7.28
N GLY A 181 -6.86 8.20 -6.27
CA GLY A 181 -7.93 7.19 -6.37
C GLY A 181 -7.49 5.87 -7.00
N GLU A 182 -6.20 5.72 -7.30
CA GLU A 182 -5.59 4.47 -7.76
C GLU A 182 -4.62 3.92 -6.71
N TYR A 183 -4.40 2.61 -6.79
CA TYR A 183 -3.50 1.89 -5.90
C TYR A 183 -2.68 0.91 -6.73
N CYS A 184 -1.42 0.73 -6.36
CA CYS A 184 -0.54 -0.20 -7.00
C CYS A 184 -0.92 -1.62 -6.57
N TRP A 185 -1.39 -2.43 -7.50
CA TRP A 185 -1.82 -3.80 -7.26
C TRP A 185 -1.01 -4.76 -8.11
N ASP A 186 -0.61 -5.89 -7.53
CA ASP A 186 0.04 -6.94 -8.30
C ASP A 186 -1.01 -7.71 -9.12
N ILE A 187 -1.07 -7.44 -10.42
CA ILE A 187 -1.97 -8.14 -11.36
C ILE A 187 -1.31 -9.40 -11.95
N GLY A 188 -0.10 -9.70 -11.51
CA GLY A 188 0.72 -10.82 -11.95
C GLY A 188 0.23 -12.18 -11.46
N SER A 189 0.85 -13.24 -11.99
CA SER A 189 0.72 -14.58 -11.40
C SER A 189 1.78 -14.79 -10.32
N ASP A 190 1.66 -15.86 -9.53
CA ASP A 190 2.66 -16.28 -8.53
C ASP A 190 4.10 -16.35 -9.07
N THR A 191 4.27 -16.47 -10.39
CA THR A 191 5.58 -16.58 -11.05
C THR A 191 6.09 -15.27 -11.65
N GLN A 192 5.24 -14.26 -11.79
CA GLN A 192 5.59 -12.99 -12.41
C GLN A 192 4.80 -11.86 -11.74
N SER A 193 5.44 -11.17 -10.80
CA SER A 193 4.90 -9.93 -10.21
C SER A 193 4.84 -8.84 -11.28
N ALA A 194 3.67 -8.23 -11.42
CA ALA A 194 3.37 -7.16 -12.37
C ALA A 194 2.57 -6.06 -11.64
N PRO A 195 3.23 -5.24 -10.80
CA PRO A 195 2.57 -4.14 -10.07
C PRO A 195 2.03 -3.08 -11.03
N ALA A 196 0.71 -2.87 -11.01
CA ALA A 196 0.00 -1.92 -11.87
C ALA A 196 -0.96 -1.02 -11.08
N CYS A 197 -1.14 0.23 -11.53
CA CYS A 197 -2.09 1.18 -10.94
C CYS A 197 -3.53 0.87 -11.35
N VAL A 198 -4.30 0.35 -10.39
CA VAL A 198 -5.73 0.04 -10.53
C VAL A 198 -6.56 1.10 -9.84
N ALA A 199 -7.72 1.46 -10.40
CA ALA A 199 -8.66 2.36 -9.74
C ALA A 199 -9.42 1.62 -8.63
N SER A 200 -9.82 2.36 -7.59
CA SER A 200 -10.74 1.85 -6.58
C SER A 200 -12.04 1.36 -7.22
N GLN A 201 -12.48 0.17 -6.85
CA GLN A 201 -13.73 -0.42 -7.31
C GLN A 201 -14.86 -0.22 -6.30
N CYS A 202 -14.51 -0.03 -5.03
CA CYS A 202 -15.47 0.14 -3.95
C CYS A 202 -14.87 0.84 -2.73
N GLN A 203 -15.75 1.42 -1.93
CA GLN A 203 -15.57 1.88 -0.56
C GLN A 203 -16.51 1.11 0.39
N THR A 204 -17.58 0.53 -0.15
CA THR A 204 -18.55 -0.26 0.59
C THR A 204 -19.00 -1.49 -0.20
N ASP A 205 -19.50 -2.51 0.48
CA ASP A 205 -20.05 -3.72 -0.16
C ASP A 205 -21.18 -3.41 -1.17
N SER A 206 -21.90 -2.30 -0.99
CA SER A 206 -23.03 -1.93 -1.86
C SER A 206 -22.62 -1.58 -3.29
N GLU A 207 -21.36 -1.23 -3.51
CA GLU A 207 -20.79 -0.93 -4.82
C GLU A 207 -20.36 -2.21 -5.55
N CYS A 208 -20.23 -3.31 -4.82
CA CYS A 208 -19.91 -4.62 -5.38
C CYS A 208 -21.19 -5.37 -5.77
N SER A 209 -21.43 -5.48 -7.08
CA SER A 209 -22.61 -6.11 -7.69
C SER A 209 -23.13 -7.38 -7.01
N SER A 210 -22.21 -8.25 -6.54
CA SER A 210 -22.55 -9.49 -5.82
C SER A 210 -21.51 -9.88 -4.77
N GLY A 211 -20.51 -9.02 -4.55
CA GLY A 211 -19.27 -9.35 -3.86
C GLY A 211 -19.13 -8.68 -2.51
N SER A 212 -17.89 -8.61 -2.05
CA SER A 212 -17.51 -7.84 -0.87
C SER A 212 -16.40 -6.88 -1.21
N CYS A 213 -16.42 -5.72 -0.57
CA CYS A 213 -15.40 -4.73 -0.73
C CYS A 213 -14.25 -5.03 0.23
N LEU A 214 -13.07 -5.33 -0.33
CA LEU A 214 -11.84 -5.41 0.44
C LEU A 214 -11.16 -4.04 0.40
N ASN A 215 -11.29 -3.28 1.47
CA ASN A 215 -10.65 -1.98 1.61
C ASN A 215 -9.17 -2.14 1.92
N PHE A 216 -8.30 -1.40 1.26
CA PHE A 216 -6.90 -1.29 1.66
C PHE A 216 -6.72 -0.02 2.47
N ASP A 217 -7.20 1.12 1.98
CA ASP A 217 -7.17 2.38 2.72
C ASP A 217 -8.56 3.03 2.79
N ASN A 218 -8.64 4.29 3.20
CA ASN A 218 -9.92 5.02 3.34
C ASN A 218 -10.58 5.37 1.98
N SER A 219 -9.85 5.26 0.88
CA SER A 219 -10.22 5.70 -0.47
C SER A 219 -10.18 4.61 -1.53
N PHE A 220 -9.47 3.51 -1.24
CA PHE A 220 -9.26 2.40 -2.16
C PHE A 220 -9.76 1.07 -1.59
N GLY A 221 -10.62 0.42 -2.38
CA GLY A 221 -11.05 -0.96 -2.16
C GLY A 221 -11.26 -1.69 -3.48
N ILE A 222 -11.16 -3.01 -3.44
CA ILE A 222 -11.42 -3.89 -4.59
C ILE A 222 -12.65 -4.74 -4.32
N CYS A 223 -13.47 -4.97 -5.35
CA CYS A 223 -14.60 -5.87 -5.24
C CYS A 223 -14.13 -7.30 -5.42
N LEU A 224 -14.18 -8.07 -4.34
CA LEU A 224 -13.97 -9.51 -4.39
C LEU A 224 -15.19 -10.18 -5.00
N SER A 225 -14.98 -11.07 -5.97
CA SER A 225 -16.06 -11.91 -6.49
C SER A 225 -16.64 -12.78 -5.37
N SER A 226 -17.95 -12.99 -5.38
CA SER A 226 -18.57 -13.96 -4.48
C SER A 226 -18.41 -15.37 -5.00
N GLY A 227 -17.90 -16.26 -4.15
CA GLY A 227 -17.99 -17.70 -4.33
C GLY A 227 -19.10 -18.31 -3.48
N SER A 228 -18.96 -19.61 -3.20
CA SER A 228 -19.95 -20.39 -2.43
C SER A 228 -19.37 -21.14 -1.25
N THR A 229 -18.04 -21.07 -1.07
CA THR A 229 -17.33 -21.72 0.03
C THR A 229 -17.69 -21.00 1.34
N LEU A 230 -18.20 -21.75 2.31
CA LEU A 230 -18.68 -21.22 3.58
C LEU A 230 -17.54 -20.94 4.55
N GLU A 231 -17.81 -20.16 5.60
CA GLU A 231 -16.86 -19.88 6.67
C GLU A 231 -16.28 -21.17 7.27
N GLY A 232 -14.95 -21.18 7.50
CA GLY A 232 -14.22 -22.32 8.04
C GLY A 232 -13.93 -23.44 7.03
N GLN A 233 -14.44 -23.36 5.79
CA GLN A 233 -14.09 -24.30 4.73
C GLN A 233 -12.78 -23.90 4.04
N SER A 234 -12.08 -24.90 3.48
CA SER A 234 -10.83 -24.68 2.76
C SER A 234 -11.08 -23.99 1.42
N CYS A 235 -10.18 -23.08 1.08
CA CYS A 235 -10.16 -22.34 -0.17
C CYS A 235 -8.73 -22.29 -0.72
N ASP A 236 -8.61 -21.96 -2.01
CA ASP A 236 -7.33 -21.73 -2.66
C ASP A 236 -7.07 -20.20 -2.69
N PRO A 237 -6.05 -19.69 -1.98
CA PRO A 237 -5.76 -18.25 -1.94
C PRO A 237 -5.27 -17.70 -3.29
N ASN A 238 -4.84 -18.58 -4.22
CA ASN A 238 -4.34 -18.19 -5.53
C ASN A 238 -5.46 -18.12 -6.58
N VAL A 239 -6.68 -18.55 -6.22
CA VAL A 239 -7.86 -18.44 -7.07
C VAL A 239 -8.71 -17.26 -6.57
N ALA A 240 -9.15 -16.41 -7.50
CA ALA A 240 -10.05 -15.29 -7.20
C ALA A 240 -11.18 -15.75 -6.26
N ASN A 241 -11.42 -14.96 -5.22
CA ASN A 241 -12.15 -15.31 -4.00
C ASN A 241 -13.28 -16.36 -4.21
N THR A 242 -13.05 -17.58 -3.72
CA THR A 242 -14.04 -18.68 -3.77
C THR A 242 -15.00 -18.68 -2.58
N CYS A 243 -14.76 -17.79 -1.60
CA CYS A 243 -15.55 -17.69 -0.39
C CYS A 243 -16.88 -16.95 -0.64
N ALA A 244 -17.89 -17.30 0.16
CA ALA A 244 -19.19 -16.63 0.13
C ALA A 244 -19.07 -15.12 0.43
N PRO A 245 -20.05 -14.28 0.07
CA PRO A 245 -20.04 -12.86 0.41
C PRO A 245 -19.80 -12.60 1.90
N GLY A 246 -18.96 -11.61 2.20
CA GLY A 246 -18.51 -11.24 3.54
C GLY A 246 -17.31 -12.05 4.04
N LEU A 247 -16.79 -12.97 3.22
CA LEU A 247 -15.68 -13.83 3.57
C LEU A 247 -14.49 -13.65 2.60
N ILE A 248 -13.30 -13.90 3.12
CA ILE A 248 -12.05 -13.90 2.34
C ILE A 248 -11.23 -15.15 2.62
N CYS A 249 -10.51 -15.62 1.60
CA CYS A 249 -9.61 -16.75 1.73
C CYS A 249 -8.31 -16.34 2.42
N ARG A 250 -8.17 -16.64 3.71
CA ARG A 250 -6.92 -16.41 4.46
C ARG A 250 -6.04 -17.64 4.38
N GLN A 251 -4.78 -17.47 3.99
CA GLN A 251 -3.83 -18.57 3.98
C GLN A 251 -3.45 -19.00 5.40
N GLU A 252 -3.64 -20.28 5.73
CA GLU A 252 -3.40 -20.81 7.07
C GLU A 252 -2.79 -22.24 6.98
N PRO A 253 -1.58 -22.48 7.54
CA PRO A 253 -0.58 -21.50 7.95
C PRO A 253 0.02 -20.76 6.75
N ALA A 254 0.66 -19.61 7.00
CA ALA A 254 1.37 -18.86 5.96
C ALA A 254 2.30 -19.77 5.13
N GLY A 255 2.18 -19.69 3.80
CA GLY A 255 2.97 -20.50 2.85
C GLY A 255 2.47 -21.91 2.57
N SER A 256 1.31 -22.34 3.11
CA SER A 256 0.79 -23.71 2.88
C SER A 256 0.19 -23.95 1.49
N GLY A 257 -0.06 -22.88 0.72
CA GLY A 257 -0.84 -22.94 -0.52
C GLY A 257 -2.32 -23.28 -0.32
N GLN A 258 -2.79 -23.41 0.93
CA GLN A 258 -4.19 -23.61 1.28
C GLN A 258 -4.64 -22.51 2.23
N GLY A 259 -5.89 -22.07 2.04
CA GLY A 259 -6.53 -21.11 2.92
C GLY A 259 -7.80 -21.64 3.55
N VAL A 260 -8.37 -20.81 4.42
CA VAL A 260 -9.67 -20.99 5.06
C VAL A 260 -10.49 -19.73 4.83
N CYS A 261 -11.76 -19.88 4.47
CA CYS A 261 -12.67 -18.75 4.34
C CYS A 261 -12.97 -18.17 5.73
N ARG A 262 -12.61 -16.90 5.95
CA ARG A 262 -12.81 -16.16 7.20
C ARG A 262 -13.71 -14.97 7.00
N THR A 263 -14.50 -14.65 8.02
CA THR A 263 -15.35 -13.46 8.06
C THR A 263 -14.47 -12.20 8.05
N MET A 264 -14.77 -11.25 7.17
CA MET A 264 -14.13 -9.93 7.18
C MET A 264 -14.68 -9.10 8.33
N CYS A 265 -13.86 -8.19 8.85
CA CYS A 265 -14.19 -7.37 10.01
C CYS A 265 -13.52 -6.02 9.96
N ASP A 266 -14.11 -5.02 10.64
CA ASP A 266 -13.48 -3.72 10.85
C ASP A 266 -12.73 -3.74 12.21
N PRO A 267 -11.37 -3.79 12.22
CA PRO A 267 -10.60 -3.88 13.46
C PRO A 267 -10.63 -2.60 14.29
N TRP A 268 -11.18 -1.52 13.74
CA TRP A 268 -11.26 -0.18 14.34
C TRP A 268 -12.58 0.07 15.05
N THR A 269 -13.54 -0.85 14.93
CA THR A 269 -14.85 -0.73 15.58
C THR A 269 -14.93 -1.59 16.82
N THR A 270 -15.70 -1.14 17.81
CA THR A 270 -15.96 -1.92 19.04
C THR A 270 -16.81 -3.16 18.79
N THR A 271 -17.50 -3.22 17.66
CA THR A 271 -18.29 -4.37 17.21
C THR A 271 -17.63 -4.90 15.95
N SER A 272 -16.50 -5.56 16.11
CA SER A 272 -15.68 -6.07 15.00
C SER A 272 -16.47 -6.91 13.99
N GLY A 273 -17.65 -7.40 14.33
CA GLY A 273 -18.44 -8.28 13.45
C GLY A 273 -17.99 -9.73 13.55
N CYS A 274 -16.96 -10.03 14.35
CA CYS A 274 -16.48 -11.38 14.53
C CYS A 274 -17.40 -12.25 15.39
N PRO A 275 -17.55 -13.55 15.04
CA PRO A 275 -18.24 -14.52 15.88
C PRO A 275 -17.64 -14.59 17.28
N SER A 276 -18.46 -15.02 18.26
CA SER A 276 -18.01 -15.19 19.64
C SER A 276 -16.75 -16.07 19.74
N GLY A 277 -15.70 -15.53 20.35
CA GLY A 277 -14.43 -16.24 20.55
C GLY A 277 -13.43 -16.05 19.41
N GLN A 278 -13.69 -15.15 18.45
CA GLN A 278 -12.74 -14.72 17.44
C GLN A 278 -12.42 -13.23 17.62
N LEU A 279 -11.25 -12.80 17.17
CA LEU A 279 -10.84 -11.40 17.14
C LEU A 279 -10.58 -10.94 15.71
N CYS A 280 -10.77 -9.66 15.47
CA CYS A 280 -10.43 -9.05 14.20
C CYS A 280 -8.92 -8.78 14.10
N ASP A 281 -8.23 -9.61 13.33
CA ASP A 281 -6.83 -9.45 12.97
C ASP A 281 -6.69 -8.62 11.69
N LEU A 282 -5.65 -7.81 11.60
CA LEU A 282 -5.44 -6.91 10.47
C LEU A 282 -5.06 -7.72 9.22
N TYR A 283 -5.81 -7.57 8.14
CA TYR A 283 -5.56 -8.30 6.88
C TYR A 283 -5.04 -7.39 5.78
N THR A 284 -5.64 -6.21 5.63
CA THR A 284 -5.10 -5.08 4.86
C THR A 284 -4.81 -3.93 5.83
N THR A 285 -4.43 -2.76 5.34
CA THR A 285 -4.20 -1.60 6.20
C THR A 285 -5.49 -0.98 6.76
N ARG A 286 -6.67 -1.41 6.29
CA ARG A 286 -7.98 -0.92 6.71
C ARG A 286 -8.93 -2.03 7.18
N GLU A 287 -8.90 -3.18 6.55
CA GLU A 287 -9.83 -4.30 6.77
C GLU A 287 -9.12 -5.42 7.54
N GLY A 288 -9.87 -6.10 8.38
CA GLY A 288 -9.41 -7.26 9.12
C GLY A 288 -10.15 -8.53 8.76
N VAL A 289 -9.72 -9.63 9.35
CA VAL A 289 -10.33 -10.95 9.26
C VAL A 289 -10.45 -11.57 10.64
N CYS A 290 -11.56 -12.27 10.86
CA CYS A 290 -11.82 -12.90 12.14
C CYS A 290 -10.94 -14.15 12.32
N ASP A 291 -10.05 -14.09 13.31
CA ASP A 291 -9.11 -15.14 13.66
C ASP A 291 -9.57 -15.87 14.94
N PRO A 292 -9.60 -17.21 14.97
CA PRO A 292 -9.81 -17.98 16.20
C PRO A 292 -8.64 -17.92 17.20
N GLU A 293 -7.46 -17.44 16.83
CA GLU A 293 -6.29 -17.39 17.70
C GLU A 293 -6.32 -16.15 18.63
N VAL A 294 -6.40 -16.40 19.93
CA VAL A 294 -6.45 -15.40 20.99
C VAL A 294 -5.40 -15.71 22.05
N ASP A 295 -4.52 -14.76 22.36
CA ASP A 295 -3.81 -14.79 23.62
C ASP A 295 -4.81 -14.43 24.72
N MET A 296 -5.06 -15.35 25.65
CA MET A 296 -5.93 -15.07 26.80
C MET A 296 -5.25 -14.20 27.86
N THR A 297 -3.96 -13.90 27.69
CA THR A 297 -3.15 -13.13 28.63
C THR A 297 -3.00 -11.71 28.12
N GLY A 298 -3.76 -10.78 28.71
CA GLY A 298 -3.79 -9.39 28.27
C GLY A 298 -4.89 -9.15 27.24
N THR A 299 -5.80 -8.23 27.55
CA THR A 299 -6.93 -7.87 26.68
C THR A 299 -6.97 -6.37 26.37
N GLN A 300 -5.99 -5.61 26.89
CA GLN A 300 -5.94 -4.17 26.71
C GLN A 300 -4.54 -3.76 26.23
N PRO A 301 -4.44 -2.67 25.48
CA PRO A 301 -3.16 -2.07 25.12
C PRO A 301 -2.23 -1.90 26.34
N PHE A 302 -0.95 -2.20 26.15
CA PHE A 302 0.14 -2.19 27.12
C PHE A 302 0.05 -3.22 28.25
N GLN A 303 -0.91 -4.14 28.23
CA GLN A 303 -0.88 -5.32 29.11
C GLN A 303 0.14 -6.35 28.60
N GLN A 304 0.73 -7.11 29.51
CA GLN A 304 1.62 -8.20 29.14
C GLN A 304 0.84 -9.33 28.48
N CYS A 305 1.43 -9.88 27.42
CA CYS A 305 0.93 -11.05 26.71
C CYS A 305 2.00 -12.14 26.64
N SER A 306 1.58 -13.36 26.33
CA SER A 306 2.42 -14.55 26.39
C SER A 306 3.12 -14.84 25.06
N THR A 307 2.44 -14.62 23.92
CA THR A 307 2.91 -15.07 22.61
C THR A 307 3.00 -13.90 21.63
N SER A 308 4.22 -13.47 21.30
CA SER A 308 4.42 -12.47 20.25
C SER A 308 3.81 -12.94 18.92
N GLY A 309 3.05 -12.08 18.26
CA GLY A 309 2.28 -12.38 17.06
C GLY A 309 0.82 -12.82 17.31
N ALA A 310 0.44 -13.14 18.56
CA ALA A 310 -0.94 -13.47 18.88
C ALA A 310 -1.80 -12.21 19.11
N MET A 311 -3.10 -12.31 18.86
CA MET A 311 -4.04 -11.21 19.10
C MET A 311 -4.44 -11.13 20.58
N CYS A 312 -4.46 -9.92 21.13
CA CYS A 312 -4.92 -9.64 22.51
C CYS A 312 -6.39 -9.19 22.56
N ASP A 313 -6.80 -8.37 21.58
CA ASP A 313 -8.17 -7.87 21.37
C ASP A 313 -8.30 -7.46 19.89
N ASN A 314 -9.46 -7.01 19.45
CA ASN A 314 -9.69 -6.54 18.08
C ASN A 314 -8.72 -5.40 17.76
N GLY A 315 -7.93 -5.57 16.69
CA GLY A 315 -6.91 -4.61 16.31
C GLY A 315 -5.78 -4.43 17.33
N VAL A 316 -5.58 -5.38 18.26
CA VAL A 316 -4.51 -5.33 19.27
C VAL A 316 -3.63 -6.58 19.15
N LEU A 317 -2.37 -6.38 18.77
CA LEU A 317 -1.39 -7.43 18.55
C LEU A 317 -0.41 -7.54 19.72
N CYS A 318 -0.05 -8.75 20.11
CA CYS A 318 1.03 -9.01 21.05
C CYS A 318 2.38 -8.83 20.38
N LEU A 319 3.16 -7.83 20.80
CA LEU A 319 4.48 -7.53 20.25
C LEU A 319 5.58 -7.68 21.30
N GLN A 320 6.72 -8.22 20.90
CA GLN A 320 7.89 -8.33 21.77
C GLN A 320 8.66 -7.00 21.87
N PHE A 321 8.80 -6.49 23.09
CA PHE A 321 9.63 -5.34 23.42
C PHE A 321 10.74 -5.74 24.38
N SER A 322 11.99 -5.75 23.89
CA SER A 322 13.17 -6.17 24.65
C SER A 322 13.06 -7.59 25.20
N THR A 323 12.53 -7.77 26.42
CA THR A 323 12.45 -9.04 27.15
C THR A 323 11.04 -9.49 27.50
N ALA A 324 10.01 -8.70 27.18
CA ALA A 324 8.61 -9.02 27.48
C ALA A 324 7.72 -8.70 26.27
N ASN A 325 6.57 -9.35 26.20
CA ASN A 325 5.59 -9.06 25.16
C ASN A 325 4.46 -8.20 25.74
N TYR A 326 4.00 -7.24 24.95
CA TYR A 326 2.92 -6.34 25.32
C TYR A 326 1.89 -6.27 24.19
N CYS A 327 0.63 -6.18 24.56
CA CYS A 327 -0.46 -5.91 23.65
C CYS A 327 -0.35 -4.48 23.13
N VAL A 328 -0.39 -4.27 21.82
CA VAL A 328 -0.29 -2.95 21.19
C VAL A 328 -1.38 -2.82 20.16
N ALA A 329 -2.17 -1.76 20.26
CA ALA A 329 -3.21 -1.49 19.29
C ALA A 329 -2.60 -0.96 18.00
N TYR A 330 -3.17 -1.36 16.87
CA TYR A 330 -2.96 -0.66 15.62
C TYR A 330 -3.63 0.72 15.68
N CYS A 331 -3.26 1.60 14.76
CA CYS A 331 -3.93 2.89 14.58
C CYS A 331 -3.82 3.37 13.14
N ARG A 332 -4.77 4.17 12.71
CA ARG A 332 -4.68 4.96 11.47
C ARG A 332 -4.12 6.34 11.80
N ALA A 333 -3.24 6.83 10.94
CA ALA A 333 -2.68 8.17 11.10
C ALA A 333 -3.80 9.22 11.08
N GLY A 334 -3.79 10.14 12.06
CA GLY A 334 -4.77 11.23 12.16
C GLY A 334 -6.18 10.87 12.67
N MET A 335 -6.53 9.58 12.81
CA MET A 335 -7.91 9.17 13.12
C MET A 335 -8.26 9.14 14.62
N GLY A 336 -7.30 9.39 15.50
CA GLY A 336 -7.52 9.37 16.94
C GLY A 336 -7.76 7.98 17.52
N ASP A 337 -7.37 6.91 16.81
CA ASP A 337 -7.57 5.52 17.25
C ASP A 337 -6.87 5.22 18.60
N CYS A 338 -5.82 5.96 18.93
CA CYS A 338 -5.07 5.81 20.20
C CYS A 338 -5.66 6.59 21.39
N MET A 339 -6.75 7.33 21.20
CA MET A 339 -7.32 8.14 22.27
C MET A 339 -7.81 7.28 23.44
N GLY A 340 -7.37 7.61 24.65
CA GLY A 340 -7.72 6.87 25.87
C GLY A 340 -6.94 5.57 26.08
N MET A 341 -6.05 5.21 25.16
CA MET A 341 -5.12 4.10 25.34
C MET A 341 -3.92 4.58 26.14
N GLY A 342 -4.00 4.61 27.47
CA GLY A 342 -2.90 5.08 28.32
C GLY A 342 -3.37 5.38 29.74
N ASP A 343 -2.42 5.53 30.66
CA ASP A 343 -2.74 6.10 31.97
C ASP A 343 -2.87 7.63 31.89
N ALA A 344 -3.37 8.25 32.96
CA ALA A 344 -3.57 9.70 33.01
C ALA A 344 -2.28 10.53 32.83
N SER A 345 -1.10 9.90 32.87
CA SER A 345 0.21 10.55 32.73
C SER A 345 0.88 10.31 31.38
N THR A 346 0.39 9.36 30.57
CA THR A 346 1.05 8.94 29.34
C THR A 346 0.21 9.34 28.14
N THR A 347 0.72 10.26 27.34
CA THR A 347 0.10 10.56 26.04
C THR A 347 0.51 9.47 25.06
N VAL A 348 -0.46 8.82 24.43
CA VAL A 348 -0.24 7.80 23.41
C VAL A 348 -0.74 8.34 22.08
N GLY A 349 0.11 8.23 21.07
CA GLY A 349 -0.17 8.68 19.71
C GLY A 349 -0.01 7.54 18.72
N CYS A 350 -0.48 7.79 17.50
CA CYS A 350 -0.30 6.84 16.42
C CYS A 350 1.09 7.00 15.81
N ASN A 351 2.00 6.05 16.09
CA ASN A 351 3.32 6.02 15.47
C ASN A 351 3.27 5.18 14.19
N ASN A 352 3.14 5.85 13.04
CA ASN A 352 3.18 5.26 11.70
C ASN A 352 4.61 5.16 11.11
N TYR A 353 5.64 5.30 11.95
CA TYR A 353 7.05 5.13 11.56
C TYR A 353 7.65 3.81 12.03
N VAL A 354 6.80 2.85 12.38
CA VAL A 354 7.22 1.52 12.89
C VAL A 354 7.12 0.43 11.82
N VAL A 355 6.44 0.70 10.71
CA VAL A 355 6.29 -0.19 9.55
C VAL A 355 6.96 0.48 8.36
N ALA A 356 7.84 -0.25 7.67
CA ALA A 356 8.59 0.27 6.54
C ALA A 356 7.65 0.53 5.36
N GLY A 357 7.79 1.69 4.71
CA GLY A 357 7.03 2.00 3.47
C GLY A 357 5.52 2.17 3.67
N GLU A 358 5.01 2.03 4.88
CA GLU A 358 3.59 2.09 5.18
C GLU A 358 3.31 3.21 6.19
N ARG A 359 2.38 4.09 5.83
CA ARG A 359 2.09 5.34 6.56
C ARG A 359 0.61 5.53 6.85
N ALA A 360 -0.28 4.78 6.19
CA ALA A 360 -1.71 4.82 6.41
C ALA A 360 -2.08 4.28 7.79
N TRP A 361 -1.27 3.38 8.34
CA TRP A 361 -1.43 2.86 9.70
C TRP A 361 -0.11 2.79 10.47
N GLY A 362 -0.22 2.52 11.77
CA GLY A 362 0.88 2.42 12.70
C GLY A 362 0.48 1.71 13.98
N LEU A 363 1.25 1.94 15.04
CA LEU A 363 1.00 1.39 16.36
C LEU A 363 0.72 2.51 17.37
N CYS A 364 -0.23 2.29 18.27
CA CYS A 364 -0.45 3.15 19.42
C CYS A 364 0.69 2.97 20.40
N LEU A 365 1.59 3.95 20.43
CA LEU A 365 2.78 3.94 21.27
C LEU A 365 2.85 5.21 22.13
N PRO A 366 3.48 5.15 23.32
CA PRO A 366 3.74 6.33 24.12
C PRO A 366 4.51 7.38 23.32
N ASN A 367 4.05 8.63 23.41
CA ASN A 367 4.77 9.75 22.83
C ASN A 367 6.07 9.98 23.60
N CYS A 368 7.13 10.30 22.88
CA CYS A 368 8.36 10.78 23.48
C CYS A 368 8.31 12.30 23.66
N THR A 369 8.97 12.77 24.70
CA THR A 369 9.21 14.19 24.98
C THR A 369 10.67 14.57 24.77
N SER A 370 11.57 13.57 24.79
CA SER A 370 13.00 13.72 24.61
C SER A 370 13.65 12.45 24.04
N ASN A 371 14.88 12.56 23.56
CA ASN A 371 15.65 11.39 23.09
C ASN A 371 15.94 10.38 24.21
N ALA A 372 15.83 10.76 25.49
CA ALA A 372 16.00 9.83 26.60
C ALA A 372 14.83 8.86 26.75
N ASP A 373 13.66 9.21 26.20
CA ASP A 373 12.48 8.34 26.16
C ASP A 373 12.62 7.25 25.09
N CYS A 374 13.54 7.46 24.15
CA CYS A 374 13.81 6.54 23.06
C CYS A 374 15.00 5.61 23.38
N GLY A 375 14.92 4.37 22.90
CA GLY A 375 16.02 3.43 22.99
C GLY A 375 17.24 3.86 22.17
N THR A 376 18.38 3.20 22.40
CA THR A 376 19.60 3.38 21.60
C THR A 376 19.30 3.16 20.12
N GLY A 377 19.78 4.08 19.26
CA GLY A 377 19.53 4.02 17.81
C GLY A 377 18.20 4.65 17.38
N SER A 378 17.53 5.38 18.27
CA SER A 378 16.33 6.15 17.95
C SER A 378 16.41 7.57 18.50
N THR A 379 15.67 8.48 17.88
CA THR A 379 15.54 9.88 18.32
C THR A 379 14.07 10.26 18.44
N CYS A 380 13.79 11.21 19.32
CA CYS A 380 12.44 11.75 19.49
C CYS A 380 12.20 12.85 18.47
N THR A 381 11.34 12.60 17.49
CA THR A 381 11.01 13.55 16.43
C THR A 381 9.50 13.58 16.24
N GLY A 382 8.89 14.76 16.31
CA GLY A 382 7.44 14.92 16.16
C GLY A 382 6.63 14.21 17.27
N GLY A 383 7.22 13.98 18.44
CA GLY A 383 6.58 13.26 19.54
C GLY A 383 6.68 11.73 19.45
N PHE A 384 7.38 11.19 18.45
CA PHE A 384 7.56 9.75 18.27
C PHE A 384 9.02 9.34 18.27
N CYS A 385 9.30 8.17 18.85
CA CYS A 385 10.61 7.54 18.71
C CYS A 385 10.73 6.97 17.31
N ARG A 386 11.71 7.49 16.55
CA ARG A 386 12.02 7.07 15.19
C ARG A 386 13.45 6.53 15.13
N SER A 387 13.64 5.41 14.46
CA SER A 387 14.97 4.82 14.27
C SER A 387 15.85 5.76 13.46
N THR A 388 17.07 6.00 13.94
CA THR A 388 18.07 6.80 13.23
C THR A 388 18.87 5.92 12.27
N CYS A 389 19.30 6.48 11.16
CA CYS A 389 20.12 5.78 10.18
C CYS A 389 21.23 6.66 9.63
N THR A 390 22.24 6.00 9.07
CA THR A 390 23.29 6.58 8.25
C THR A 390 23.06 6.19 6.80
N ALA A 391 23.11 7.15 5.88
CA ALA A 391 22.97 6.87 4.45
C ALA A 391 24.00 5.82 3.99
N GLY A 392 23.52 4.78 3.30
CA GLY A 392 24.31 3.63 2.86
C GLY A 392 24.44 2.51 3.92
N ASN A 393 23.86 2.66 5.11
CA ASN A 393 23.81 1.65 6.16
C ASN A 393 22.35 1.30 6.57
N GLU A 394 21.38 1.54 5.70
CA GLU A 394 19.93 1.32 5.95
C GLU A 394 19.66 -0.08 6.49
N VAL A 395 20.27 -1.09 5.88
CA VAL A 395 20.15 -2.49 6.30
C VAL A 395 20.60 -2.69 7.75
N GLN A 396 21.71 -2.08 8.12
CA GLN A 396 22.27 -2.24 9.45
C GLN A 396 21.44 -1.47 10.49
N ASP A 397 21.08 -0.23 10.16
CA ASP A 397 20.49 0.71 11.11
C ASP A 397 18.98 0.53 11.25
N CYS A 398 18.26 0.32 10.15
CA CYS A 398 16.80 0.21 10.12
C CYS A 398 16.30 -1.23 10.23
N CYS A 399 17.11 -2.20 9.79
CA CYS A 399 16.72 -3.60 9.67
C CYS A 399 17.55 -4.54 10.55
N ASN A 400 18.31 -3.98 11.50
CA ASN A 400 19.20 -4.72 12.41
C ASN A 400 20.14 -5.70 11.68
N GLY A 401 20.59 -5.34 10.48
CA GLY A 401 21.49 -6.14 9.64
C GLY A 401 20.79 -7.17 8.74
N ASN A 402 19.45 -7.26 8.76
CA ASN A 402 18.72 -8.19 7.91
C ASN A 402 18.43 -7.58 6.53
N ALA A 403 19.30 -7.87 5.56
CA ALA A 403 19.19 -7.35 4.20
C ALA A 403 18.00 -7.91 3.39
N THR A 404 17.55 -9.12 3.70
CA THR A 404 16.61 -9.86 2.83
C THR A 404 15.25 -9.16 2.72
N ASN A 405 14.85 -8.43 3.76
CA ASN A 405 13.54 -7.77 3.84
C ASN A 405 13.66 -6.29 4.22
N CYS A 406 14.79 -5.66 3.90
CA CYS A 406 15.01 -4.28 4.31
C CYS A 406 14.41 -3.30 3.31
N ASN A 407 13.15 -2.92 3.55
CA ASN A 407 12.40 -1.98 2.73
C ASN A 407 12.45 -0.54 3.27
N TRP A 408 13.41 -0.25 4.15
CA TRP A 408 13.56 1.08 4.74
C TRP A 408 14.54 1.92 3.92
N THR A 409 14.24 3.21 3.83
CA THR A 409 15.14 4.21 3.26
C THR A 409 15.65 5.15 4.34
N CYS A 410 16.89 5.63 4.21
CA CYS A 410 17.42 6.63 5.14
C CYS A 410 17.11 8.03 4.63
N VAL A 411 16.06 8.65 5.18
CA VAL A 411 15.61 9.99 4.81
C VAL A 411 15.95 10.94 5.95
N ASN A 412 16.84 11.90 5.68
CA ASN A 412 17.31 12.89 6.66
C ASN A 412 17.85 12.29 7.98
N GLY A 413 18.49 11.12 7.90
CA GLY A 413 19.04 10.41 9.06
C GLY A 413 18.01 9.63 9.88
N LEU A 414 16.80 9.45 9.36
CA LEU A 414 15.74 8.65 9.96
C LEU A 414 15.33 7.53 9.02
N CYS A 415 15.02 6.37 9.59
CA CYS A 415 14.44 5.26 8.85
C CYS A 415 13.02 5.65 8.43
N GLU A 416 12.77 5.63 7.13
CA GLU A 416 11.47 5.88 6.52
C GLU A 416 11.01 4.76 5.59
#